data_AF-A0A9Q0MNE0-F1
#
_entry.id   AF-A0A9Q0MNE0-F1
#
_cell.length_a   1.000
_cell.length_b   1.000
_cell.length_c   1.000
_cell.angle_alpha   90.00
_cell.angle_beta   90.00
_cell.angle_gamma   90.00
#
_symmetry.space_group_name_H-M   'P 1'
#
loop_
_entity.id
_entity.type
_entity.pdbx_description
1 polymer ?
#
loop_
_entity_poly.entity_id
_entity_poly.type
_entity_poly.pdbx_seq_one_letter_code
_entity_poly.pdbx_strand_id
1 'polypeptide(L)'
;STTSPRTENGKSEDISEDEDDEDYNLDKKGSCLCADLEIAAPKPDLARDERRKLKEERQKKKERKRNRKAKLERECLAERMNCFSHDNSHWRTPPLWNDEPFCFCMNANNNTYSCVRTINSTHNFLYCEFTTGIITYYNLRIDPFETQNRVSSLTPEEKSYLHDTLEHLKGCRGKSCTLPRHNILPVQQDVDSLSSQRNGTKRKMDAASNRHLAEFGEPKRRKISK
;
A
#
# COMPACT_ATOMS: atom_id res chain seq x y z
N SER A 1 -19.79 34.96 29.56
CA SER A 1 -20.01 36.38 29.29
C SER A 1 -18.67 37.04 29.04
N THR A 2 -18.38 37.40 27.80
CA THR A 2 -17.69 38.64 27.40
C THR A 2 -17.59 38.66 25.88
N THR A 3 -17.99 39.80 25.34
CA THR A 3 -18.45 40.07 23.99
C THR A 3 -17.29 40.51 23.09
N SER A 4 -17.47 40.41 21.76
CA SER A 4 -16.53 40.76 20.68
C SER A 4 -15.90 42.17 20.77
N PRO A 5 -14.94 42.44 19.87
CA PRO A 5 -15.34 43.27 18.73
C PRO A 5 -14.96 42.70 17.35
N ARG A 6 -15.84 43.02 16.43
CA ARG A 6 -15.83 42.86 14.97
C ARG A 6 -14.92 43.94 14.38
N THR A 7 -13.99 43.56 13.52
CA THR A 7 -13.36 44.47 12.54
C THR A 7 -13.39 43.80 11.18
N GLU A 8 -14.27 44.34 10.34
CA GLU A 8 -14.30 44.15 8.89
C GLU A 8 -13.14 44.94 8.26
N ASN A 9 -12.45 44.32 7.31
CA ASN A 9 -11.66 44.86 6.20
C ASN A 9 -10.87 43.64 5.66
N GLY A 10 -11.16 43.04 4.51
CA GLY A 10 -11.55 43.67 3.25
C GLY A 10 -10.30 44.10 2.50
N LYS A 11 -9.54 43.14 1.94
CA LYS A 11 -8.63 43.41 0.82
C LYS A 11 -8.34 42.14 0.02
N SER A 12 -9.14 41.97 -1.02
CA SER A 12 -8.86 41.15 -2.20
C SER A 12 -7.94 41.95 -3.14
N GLU A 13 -6.81 41.37 -3.51
CA GLU A 13 -5.90 41.79 -4.60
C GLU A 13 -5.45 40.48 -5.26
N ASP A 14 -5.39 40.26 -6.57
CA ASP A 14 -5.94 40.90 -7.76
C ASP A 14 -6.03 39.74 -8.75
N ILE A 15 -7.24 39.35 -9.15
CA ILE A 15 -7.45 38.53 -10.35
C ILE A 15 -7.69 39.56 -11.44
N SER A 16 -6.70 39.73 -12.31
CA SER A 16 -6.88 40.46 -13.57
C SER A 16 -7.87 39.68 -14.42
N GLU A 17 -9.15 39.97 -14.22
CA GLU A 17 -10.19 39.75 -15.21
C GLU A 17 -9.96 40.83 -16.26
N ASP A 18 -9.45 40.44 -17.43
CA ASP A 18 -9.44 41.29 -18.61
C ASP A 18 -10.92 41.51 -19.00
N GLU A 19 -11.52 42.55 -18.47
CA GLU A 19 -12.79 43.11 -18.94
C GLU A 19 -12.52 43.75 -20.30
N ASP A 20 -12.89 43.06 -21.37
CA ASP A 20 -12.98 43.62 -22.72
C ASP A 20 -14.12 44.66 -22.73
N ASP A 21 -13.78 45.93 -22.51
CA ASP A 21 -14.65 47.10 -22.73
C ASP A 21 -14.95 47.25 -24.24
N GLU A 22 -15.98 46.55 -24.73
CA GLU A 22 -16.64 46.88 -26.00
C GLU A 22 -17.77 47.90 -25.75
N ASP A 23 -17.46 49.18 -26.01
CA ASP A 23 -18.41 50.30 -26.01
C ASP A 23 -19.44 50.15 -27.14
N TYR A 24 -20.61 49.61 -26.83
CA TYR A 24 -21.80 49.72 -27.66
C TYR A 24 -22.76 50.76 -27.07
N ASN A 25 -22.63 51.99 -27.56
CA ASN A 25 -23.60 53.05 -27.33
C ASN A 25 -24.90 52.76 -28.08
N LEU A 26 -25.89 52.20 -27.38
CA LEU A 26 -27.23 51.93 -27.91
C LEU A 26 -28.20 53.00 -27.42
N ASP A 27 -28.45 54.02 -28.25
CA ASP A 27 -29.68 54.79 -28.12
C ASP A 27 -30.25 55.32 -29.46
N LYS A 28 -31.40 54.73 -29.82
CA LYS A 28 -32.61 55.44 -30.28
C LYS A 28 -32.68 55.97 -31.73
N LYS A 29 -33.17 55.11 -32.63
CA LYS A 29 -34.42 55.35 -33.41
C LYS A 29 -34.84 54.09 -34.15
N GLY A 30 -36.12 53.74 -34.05
CA GLY A 30 -36.70 52.64 -34.80
C GLY A 30 -36.59 52.86 -36.30
N SER A 31 -35.89 51.95 -36.96
CA SER A 31 -36.17 51.56 -38.35
C SER A 31 -35.80 50.10 -38.49
N CYS A 32 -36.81 49.24 -38.65
CA CYS A 32 -36.58 47.90 -39.16
C CYS A 32 -36.15 48.07 -40.63
N LEU A 33 -34.84 48.00 -40.87
CA LEU A 33 -34.26 47.89 -42.19
C LEU A 33 -33.56 46.52 -42.21
N CYS A 34 -34.04 45.63 -43.08
CA CYS A 34 -33.25 44.51 -43.56
C CYS A 34 -32.10 45.10 -44.40
N ALA A 35 -31.11 45.70 -43.73
CA ALA A 35 -29.83 45.95 -44.34
C ALA A 35 -29.07 44.63 -44.22
N ASP A 36 -28.64 44.10 -45.36
CA ASP A 36 -27.71 42.98 -45.43
C ASP A 36 -26.51 43.34 -44.55
N LEU A 37 -26.53 42.88 -43.30
CA LEU A 37 -25.34 42.81 -42.48
C LEU A 37 -24.48 41.78 -43.21
N GLU A 38 -23.62 42.26 -44.09
CA GLU A 38 -22.49 41.49 -44.56
C GLU A 38 -21.70 41.11 -43.31
N ILE A 39 -22.05 39.96 -42.74
CA ILE A 39 -21.19 39.23 -41.81
C ILE A 39 -19.99 38.87 -42.68
N ALA A 40 -19.04 39.79 -42.77
CA ALA A 40 -17.84 39.64 -43.57
C ALA A 40 -17.19 38.35 -43.08
N ALA A 41 -17.24 37.31 -43.92
CA ALA A 41 -16.63 36.04 -43.60
C ALA A 41 -15.17 36.33 -43.20
N PRO A 42 -14.68 35.82 -42.05
CA PRO A 42 -13.36 36.15 -41.57
C PRO A 42 -12.36 35.89 -42.69
N LYS A 43 -11.56 36.91 -43.04
CA LYS A 43 -10.57 36.81 -44.11
C LYS A 43 -9.76 35.52 -43.90
N PRO A 44 -9.50 34.71 -44.94
CA PRO A 44 -8.92 33.37 -44.80
C PRO A 44 -7.59 33.35 -44.03
N ASP A 45 -6.85 34.46 -44.04
CA ASP A 45 -5.61 34.65 -43.27
C ASP A 45 -5.84 34.79 -41.75
N LEU A 46 -6.91 35.48 -41.32
CA LEU A 46 -7.26 35.63 -39.89
C LEU A 46 -7.70 34.28 -39.30
N ALA A 47 -8.53 33.52 -40.02
CA ALA A 47 -8.94 32.17 -39.62
C ALA A 47 -7.75 31.19 -39.57
N ARG A 48 -6.75 31.37 -40.44
CA ARG A 48 -5.51 30.58 -40.44
C ARG A 48 -4.62 30.92 -39.24
N ASP A 49 -4.52 32.18 -38.87
CA ASP A 49 -3.74 32.65 -37.73
C ASP A 49 -4.37 32.24 -36.39
N GLU A 50 -5.70 32.32 -36.27
CA GLU A 50 -6.44 31.83 -35.10
C GLU A 50 -6.23 30.31 -34.91
N ARG A 51 -6.29 29.54 -36.01
CA ARG A 51 -6.00 28.10 -35.99
C ARG A 51 -4.54 27.79 -35.62
N ARG A 52 -3.59 28.68 -35.94
CA ARG A 52 -2.17 28.56 -35.54
C ARG A 52 -2.03 28.81 -34.03
N LYS A 53 -2.60 29.90 -33.51
CA LYS A 53 -2.62 30.21 -32.07
C LYS A 53 -3.21 29.06 -31.25
N LEU A 54 -4.36 28.51 -31.66
CA LEU A 54 -5.01 27.40 -30.96
C LEU A 54 -4.13 26.13 -30.93
N LYS A 55 -3.35 25.86 -31.98
CA LYS A 55 -2.42 24.73 -32.01
C LYS A 55 -1.23 24.95 -31.06
N GLU A 56 -0.69 26.16 -31.04
CA GLU A 56 0.42 26.55 -30.16
C GLU A 56 -0.01 26.48 -28.69
N GLU A 57 -1.21 26.95 -28.33
CA GLU A 57 -1.75 26.82 -26.98
C GLU A 57 -1.92 25.36 -26.55
N ARG A 58 -2.44 24.51 -27.44
CA ARG A 58 -2.56 23.07 -27.18
C ARG A 58 -1.19 22.43 -26.97
N GLN A 59 -0.17 22.83 -27.72
CA GLN A 59 1.20 22.35 -27.55
C GLN A 59 1.79 22.82 -26.21
N LYS A 60 1.66 24.10 -25.87
CA LYS A 60 2.09 24.66 -24.58
C LYS A 60 1.41 23.97 -23.40
N LYS A 61 0.11 23.65 -23.50
CA LYS A 61 -0.62 22.89 -22.46
C LYS A 61 -0.08 21.46 -22.32
N LYS A 62 0.25 20.79 -23.43
CA LYS A 62 0.89 19.45 -23.39
C LYS A 62 2.29 19.49 -22.78
N GLU A 63 3.06 20.51 -23.11
CA GLU A 63 4.40 20.72 -22.57
C GLU A 63 4.36 20.98 -21.06
N ARG A 64 3.49 21.87 -20.59
CA ARG A 64 3.26 22.11 -19.15
C ARG A 64 2.93 20.83 -18.39
N LYS A 65 2.07 19.97 -18.95
CA LYS A 65 1.74 18.65 -18.37
C LYS A 65 2.95 17.72 -18.33
N ARG A 66 3.77 17.70 -19.38
CA ARG A 66 4.99 16.90 -19.45
C ARG A 66 6.01 17.36 -18.41
N ASN A 67 6.23 18.67 -18.29
CA ASN A 67 7.18 19.23 -17.33
C ASN A 67 6.72 19.00 -15.89
N ARG A 68 5.42 19.14 -15.59
CA ARG A 68 4.86 18.79 -14.27
C ARG A 68 5.04 17.31 -13.95
N LYS A 69 4.81 16.42 -14.92
CA LYS A 69 5.04 14.98 -14.75
C LYS A 69 6.52 14.68 -14.49
N ALA A 70 7.44 15.26 -15.27
CA ALA A 70 8.88 15.06 -15.10
C ALA A 70 9.39 15.60 -13.76
N LYS A 71 8.86 16.74 -13.29
CA LYS A 71 9.14 17.29 -11.96
C LYS A 71 8.69 16.31 -10.86
N LEU A 72 7.45 15.81 -10.94
CA LEU A 72 6.93 14.81 -10.00
C LEU A 72 7.76 13.52 -10.04
N GLU A 73 8.18 13.06 -11.22
CA GLU A 73 8.99 11.85 -11.36
C GLU A 73 10.37 12.00 -10.73
N ARG A 74 11.01 13.16 -10.91
CA ARG A 74 12.32 13.47 -10.32
C ARG A 74 12.25 13.65 -8.80
N GLU A 75 11.27 14.41 -8.31
CA GLU A 75 11.22 14.83 -6.90
C GLU A 75 10.48 13.82 -6.01
N CYS A 76 9.53 13.08 -6.58
CA CYS A 76 8.57 12.26 -5.81
C CYS A 76 8.65 10.76 -6.12
N LEU A 77 8.99 10.37 -7.35
CA LEU A 77 9.00 8.96 -7.78
C LEU A 77 10.43 8.37 -7.78
N ALA A 78 11.38 9.03 -7.13
CA ALA A 78 12.81 8.68 -7.17
C ALA A 78 13.09 7.22 -6.71
N GLU A 79 12.27 6.67 -5.83
CA GLU A 79 12.40 5.29 -5.31
C GLU A 79 11.53 4.25 -6.03
N ARG A 80 11.05 4.55 -7.25
CA ARG A 80 10.11 3.69 -8.02
C ARG A 80 8.78 3.43 -7.28
N MET A 81 8.47 4.28 -6.30
CA MET A 81 7.22 4.25 -5.55
C MET A 81 6.18 5.17 -6.21
N ASN A 82 4.91 4.78 -6.17
CA ASN A 82 3.81 5.64 -6.61
C ASN A 82 3.50 6.67 -5.51
N CYS A 83 4.11 7.85 -5.63
CA CYS A 83 3.98 8.95 -4.69
C CYS A 83 3.23 10.14 -5.30
N PHE A 84 2.54 10.91 -4.46
CA PHE A 84 1.77 12.09 -4.86
C PHE A 84 2.36 13.33 -4.20
N SER A 85 2.51 14.42 -4.97
CA SER A 85 2.83 15.72 -4.40
C SER A 85 1.59 16.33 -3.75
N HIS A 86 1.67 16.67 -2.46
CA HIS A 86 0.64 17.41 -1.74
C HIS A 86 1.07 18.87 -1.58
N ASP A 87 0.14 19.79 -1.78
CA ASP A 87 0.33 21.23 -1.61
C ASP A 87 -0.77 21.81 -0.71
N ASN A 88 -0.72 23.12 -0.43
CA ASN A 88 -1.73 23.81 0.39
C ASN A 88 -3.16 23.70 -0.20
N SER A 89 -3.30 23.41 -1.49
CA SER A 89 -4.61 23.25 -2.15
C SER A 89 -5.24 21.87 -1.95
N HIS A 90 -4.49 20.90 -1.41
CA HIS A 90 -5.01 19.55 -1.19
C HIS A 90 -6.09 19.51 -0.09
N TRP A 91 -5.90 20.30 0.96
CA TRP A 91 -6.73 20.25 2.17
C TRP A 91 -7.90 21.21 2.05
N ARG A 92 -9.13 20.68 2.11
CA ARG A 92 -10.37 21.49 2.04
C ARG A 92 -10.90 21.89 3.41
N THR A 93 -10.39 21.26 4.47
CA THR A 93 -10.85 21.46 5.86
C THR A 93 -9.65 21.68 6.78
N PRO A 94 -9.73 22.59 7.76
CA PRO A 94 -8.65 22.81 8.73
C PRO A 94 -8.27 21.54 9.52
N PRO A 95 -7.01 21.41 9.95
CA PRO A 95 -5.90 22.35 9.73
C PRO A 95 -5.40 22.31 8.28
N LEU A 96 -5.21 23.49 7.68
CA LEU A 96 -4.65 23.62 6.33
C LEU A 96 -3.13 23.47 6.38
N TRP A 97 -2.55 22.93 5.31
CA TRP A 97 -1.10 22.74 5.19
C TRP A 97 -0.43 23.98 4.59
N ASN A 98 0.21 24.81 5.41
CA ASN A 98 0.83 26.06 4.97
C ASN A 98 2.33 25.94 4.65
N ASP A 99 2.91 24.76 4.83
CA ASP A 99 4.35 24.53 4.61
C ASP A 99 4.65 24.14 3.14
N GLU A 100 5.92 23.88 2.86
CA GLU A 100 6.39 23.49 1.52
C GLU A 100 5.65 22.23 1.01
N PRO A 101 5.41 22.12 -0.32
CA PRO A 101 4.86 20.90 -0.91
C PRO A 101 5.73 19.70 -0.60
N PHE A 102 5.11 18.61 -0.14
CA PHE A 102 5.82 17.38 0.21
C PHE A 102 5.31 16.20 -0.60
N CYS A 103 6.15 15.17 -0.68
CA CYS A 103 5.82 13.92 -1.33
C CYS A 103 5.20 12.95 -0.34
N PHE A 104 3.97 12.53 -0.63
CA PHE A 104 3.25 11.52 0.13
C PHE A 104 3.21 10.22 -0.66
N CYS A 105 3.86 9.20 -0.12
CA CYS A 105 3.85 7.85 -0.66
C CYS A 105 2.99 6.98 0.27
N MET A 106 1.83 6.50 -0.20
CA MET A 106 0.97 5.62 0.61
C MET A 106 1.64 4.29 0.96
N ASN A 107 2.61 3.86 0.15
CA ASN A 107 3.36 2.64 0.36
C ASN A 107 4.84 2.98 0.52
N ALA A 108 5.55 2.22 1.34
CA ALA A 108 7.00 2.30 1.48
C ALA A 108 7.61 1.07 0.80
N ASN A 109 8.72 1.23 0.08
CA ASN A 109 9.38 0.12 -0.63
C ASN A 109 9.73 -1.03 0.34
N ASN A 110 10.17 -0.69 1.55
CA ASN A 110 10.52 -1.60 2.64
C ASN A 110 9.32 -2.34 3.28
N ASN A 111 8.08 -1.93 2.99
CA ASN A 111 6.85 -2.60 3.41
C ASN A 111 6.29 -3.52 2.33
N THR A 112 7.04 -3.77 1.26
CA THR A 112 6.64 -4.76 0.25
C THR A 112 6.89 -6.16 0.80
N TYR A 113 5.81 -6.92 0.98
CA TYR A 113 5.85 -8.31 1.45
C TYR A 113 5.01 -9.23 0.58
N SER A 114 5.32 -10.52 0.62
CA SER A 114 4.52 -11.60 0.03
C SER A 114 4.11 -12.57 1.13
N CYS A 115 2.86 -13.03 1.13
CA CYS A 115 2.36 -13.91 2.19
C CYS A 115 1.68 -15.18 1.67
N VAL A 116 1.76 -16.23 2.48
CA VAL A 116 0.91 -17.43 2.39
C VAL A 116 -0.08 -17.41 3.54
N ARG A 117 -1.36 -17.58 3.21
CA ARG A 117 -2.45 -17.69 4.17
C ARG A 117 -3.08 -19.07 4.09
N THR A 118 -3.20 -19.75 5.22
CA THR A 118 -3.88 -21.05 5.30
C THR A 118 -5.05 -20.99 6.25
N ILE A 119 -6.26 -21.21 5.72
CA ILE A 119 -7.51 -21.30 6.48
C ILE A 119 -8.03 -22.73 6.33
N ASN A 120 -7.90 -23.51 7.38
CA ASN A 120 -8.37 -24.88 7.48
C ASN A 120 -9.01 -25.09 8.87
N SER A 121 -9.73 -26.20 9.05
CA SER A 121 -10.32 -26.58 10.35
C SER A 121 -9.27 -26.70 11.44
N THR A 122 -8.06 -27.16 11.10
CA THR A 122 -6.96 -27.41 12.03
C THR A 122 -5.89 -26.32 12.02
N HIS A 123 -5.76 -25.56 10.93
CA HIS A 123 -4.68 -24.58 10.74
C HIS A 123 -5.26 -23.24 10.34
N ASN A 124 -4.93 -22.20 11.11
CA ASN A 124 -5.32 -20.84 10.79
C ASN A 124 -4.11 -19.93 11.03
N PHE A 125 -3.30 -19.72 10.00
CA PHE A 125 -2.07 -18.92 10.13
C PHE A 125 -1.80 -18.06 8.89
N LEU A 126 -0.97 -17.05 9.08
CA LEU A 126 -0.44 -16.14 8.06
C LEU A 126 1.09 -16.11 8.17
N TYR A 127 1.78 -16.42 7.08
CA TYR A 127 3.24 -16.36 6.96
C TYR A 127 3.61 -15.32 5.90
N CYS A 128 4.52 -14.40 6.19
CA CYS A 128 4.94 -13.35 5.25
C CYS A 128 6.45 -13.16 5.22
N GLU A 129 6.96 -12.87 4.03
CA GLU A 129 8.35 -12.49 3.78
C GLU A 129 8.40 -11.10 3.17
N PHE A 130 9.15 -10.23 3.83
CA PHE A 130 9.40 -8.88 3.35
C PHE A 130 10.57 -8.89 2.37
N THR A 131 10.54 -7.98 1.41
CA THR A 131 11.67 -7.72 0.50
C THR A 131 12.96 -7.34 1.22
N THR A 132 12.85 -6.87 2.47
CA THR A 132 13.98 -6.58 3.38
C THR A 132 14.58 -7.83 4.04
N GLY A 133 13.97 -9.00 3.88
CA GLY A 133 14.39 -10.25 4.52
C GLY A 133 13.78 -10.48 5.91
N ILE A 134 12.95 -9.55 6.40
CA ILE A 134 12.18 -9.76 7.64
C ILE A 134 11.10 -10.83 7.36
N ILE A 135 10.92 -11.75 8.30
CA ILE A 135 9.93 -12.81 8.21
C ILE A 135 8.96 -12.70 9.39
N THR A 136 7.67 -12.79 9.11
CA THR A 136 6.62 -12.74 10.13
C THR A 136 5.71 -13.96 10.02
N TYR A 137 5.36 -14.53 11.17
CA TYR A 137 4.41 -15.64 11.27
C TYR A 137 3.38 -15.35 12.36
N TYR A 138 2.10 -15.48 12.01
CA TYR A 138 0.99 -15.26 12.93
C TYR A 138 0.08 -16.48 12.94
N ASN A 139 -0.12 -17.07 14.12
CA ASN A 139 -1.10 -18.12 14.33
C ASN A 139 -2.42 -17.48 14.76
N LEU A 140 -3.32 -17.29 13.81
CA LEU A 140 -4.63 -16.64 13.97
C LEU A 140 -5.63 -17.46 14.79
N ARG A 141 -5.30 -18.69 15.19
CA ARG A 141 -6.08 -19.42 16.22
C ARG A 141 -5.80 -18.89 17.63
N ILE A 142 -4.59 -18.39 17.86
CA ILE A 142 -4.10 -17.94 19.17
C ILE A 142 -4.10 -16.41 19.23
N ASP A 143 -3.71 -15.75 18.14
CA ASP A 143 -3.59 -14.30 18.00
C ASP A 143 -4.40 -13.81 16.78
N PRO A 144 -5.73 -13.63 16.93
CA PRO A 144 -6.60 -13.19 15.83
C PRO A 144 -6.31 -11.77 15.32
N PHE A 145 -5.55 -10.98 16.08
CA PHE A 145 -5.26 -9.58 15.80
C PHE A 145 -3.82 -9.35 15.33
N GLU A 146 -3.05 -10.42 15.09
CA GLU A 146 -1.70 -10.36 14.50
C GLU A 146 -0.75 -9.45 15.30
N THR A 147 -0.93 -9.43 16.63
CA THR A 147 -0.20 -8.54 17.55
C THR A 147 1.21 -9.01 17.83
N GLN A 148 1.50 -10.30 17.69
CA GLN A 148 2.78 -10.90 18.03
C GLN A 148 3.33 -11.75 16.89
N ASN A 149 4.51 -11.37 16.37
CA ASN A 149 5.25 -12.20 15.43
C ASN A 149 5.81 -13.43 16.14
N ARG A 150 5.36 -14.61 15.74
CA ARG A 150 5.74 -15.93 16.28
C ARG A 150 6.65 -16.72 15.35
N VAL A 151 7.46 -16.06 14.51
CA VAL A 151 8.39 -16.76 13.61
C VAL A 151 9.34 -17.72 14.35
N SER A 152 9.65 -17.44 15.61
CA SER A 152 10.48 -18.30 16.46
C SER A 152 9.83 -19.61 16.89
N SER A 153 8.50 -19.75 16.76
CA SER A 153 7.80 -21.00 17.08
C SER A 153 7.80 -22.01 15.93
N LEU A 154 8.20 -21.60 14.73
CA LEU A 154 8.29 -22.50 13.57
C LEU A 154 9.57 -23.34 13.63
N THR A 155 9.46 -24.62 13.30
CA THR A 155 10.64 -25.44 13.08
C THR A 155 11.36 -25.01 11.79
N PRO A 156 12.67 -25.32 11.65
CA PRO A 156 13.39 -25.03 10.41
C PRO A 156 12.76 -25.68 9.17
N GLU A 157 12.20 -26.89 9.31
CA GLU A 157 11.53 -27.58 8.20
C GLU A 157 10.21 -26.88 7.81
N GLU A 158 9.41 -26.47 8.79
CA GLU A 158 8.16 -25.75 8.54
C GLU A 158 8.42 -24.41 7.86
N LYS A 159 9.43 -23.68 8.34
CA LYS A 159 9.84 -22.41 7.73
C LYS A 159 10.30 -22.60 6.28
N SER A 160 11.11 -23.63 6.01
CA SER A 160 11.56 -23.96 4.65
C SER A 160 10.36 -24.28 3.75
N TYR A 161 9.44 -25.12 4.23
CA TYR A 161 8.23 -25.47 3.48
C TYR A 161 7.38 -24.24 3.14
N LEU A 162 7.17 -23.34 4.09
CA LEU A 162 6.39 -22.12 3.89
C LEU A 162 7.09 -21.16 2.90
N HIS A 163 8.42 -21.06 2.97
CA HIS A 163 9.23 -20.30 2.02
C HIS A 163 9.09 -20.85 0.60
N ASP A 164 9.30 -22.15 0.41
CA ASP A 164 9.20 -22.81 -0.91
C ASP A 164 7.80 -22.70 -1.50
N THR A 165 6.78 -22.82 -0.63
CA THR A 165 5.37 -22.64 -1.00
C THR A 165 5.11 -21.21 -1.48
N LEU A 166 5.63 -20.21 -0.76
CA LEU A 166 5.48 -18.80 -1.12
C LEU A 166 6.16 -18.50 -2.46
N GLU A 167 7.38 -19.01 -2.66
CA GLU A 167 8.14 -18.80 -3.89
C GLU A 167 7.45 -19.44 -5.09
N HIS A 168 6.91 -20.65 -4.93
CA HIS A 168 6.09 -21.28 -5.96
C HIS A 168 4.88 -20.42 -6.34
N LEU A 169 4.15 -19.90 -5.33
CA LEU A 169 2.97 -19.08 -5.56
C LEU A 169 3.29 -17.71 -6.20
N LYS A 170 4.48 -17.15 -5.93
CA LYS A 170 4.95 -15.92 -6.58
C LYS A 170 5.19 -16.12 -8.07
N GLY A 171 5.69 -17.29 -8.48
CA GLY A 171 6.01 -17.60 -9.88
C GLY A 171 4.88 -18.23 -10.69
N CYS A 172 3.90 -18.86 -10.03
CA CYS A 172 2.84 -19.59 -10.73
C CYS A 172 1.84 -18.63 -11.43
N ARG A 173 1.19 -19.12 -12.50
CA ARG A 173 0.06 -18.41 -13.13
C ARG A 173 -1.04 -19.37 -13.61
N GLY A 174 -2.30 -18.99 -13.43
CA GLY A 174 -3.44 -19.73 -13.98
C GLY A 174 -3.76 -21.03 -13.24
N LYS A 175 -4.34 -22.01 -13.93
CA LYS A 175 -4.86 -23.26 -13.33
C LYS A 175 -3.77 -24.16 -12.73
N SER A 176 -2.50 -23.96 -13.10
CA SER A 176 -1.35 -24.65 -12.50
C SER A 176 -0.93 -24.08 -11.14
N CYS A 177 -1.49 -22.94 -10.70
CA CYS A 177 -1.34 -22.39 -9.35
C CYS A 177 -2.19 -23.13 -8.31
N THR A 178 -2.07 -24.45 -8.22
CA THR A 178 -2.76 -25.21 -7.18
C THR A 178 -1.73 -25.89 -6.31
N LEU A 179 -1.75 -25.57 -5.01
CA LEU A 179 -0.91 -26.26 -4.06
C LEU A 179 -1.34 -27.73 -3.97
N PRO A 180 -0.41 -28.69 -3.99
CA PRO A 180 -0.71 -30.09 -3.78
C PRO A 180 -1.45 -30.28 -2.45
N ARG A 181 -2.59 -30.99 -2.46
CA ARG A 181 -3.40 -31.23 -1.26
C ARG A 181 -2.75 -32.14 -0.21
N HIS A 182 -1.57 -32.67 -0.49
CA HIS A 182 -0.86 -33.57 0.40
C HIS A 182 0.41 -32.90 0.94
N ASN A 183 0.53 -32.94 2.28
CA ASN A 183 1.62 -32.44 3.12
C ASN A 183 1.51 -30.98 3.57
N ILE A 184 0.38 -30.64 4.20
CA ILE A 184 0.46 -29.71 5.33
C ILE A 184 1.18 -30.49 6.43
N LEU A 185 2.46 -30.19 6.66
CA LEU A 185 3.17 -30.68 7.84
C LEU A 185 2.30 -30.42 9.07
N PRO A 186 2.22 -31.34 10.03
CA PRO A 186 1.55 -31.06 11.29
C PRO A 186 2.37 -29.99 11.99
N VAL A 187 1.99 -28.72 11.82
CA VAL A 187 2.60 -27.66 12.61
C VAL A 187 2.27 -28.00 14.05
N GLN A 188 3.29 -28.36 14.83
CA GLN A 188 3.08 -28.87 16.18
C GLN A 188 2.28 -27.84 16.97
N GLN A 189 1.10 -28.26 17.40
CA GLN A 189 0.27 -27.46 18.29
C GLN A 189 0.99 -27.44 19.64
N ASP A 190 1.37 -26.25 20.08
CA ASP A 190 1.70 -26.01 21.48
C ASP A 190 0.45 -26.33 22.31
N VAL A 191 0.43 -27.53 22.89
CA VAL A 191 -0.56 -27.97 23.87
C VAL A 191 -0.11 -27.56 25.26
N ASP A 192 -0.26 -26.28 25.59
CA ASP A 192 -0.08 -25.82 26.97
C ASP A 192 -1.29 -26.19 27.84
N SER A 193 -1.21 -27.41 28.40
CA SER A 193 -1.42 -27.74 29.80
C SER A 193 -2.24 -26.76 30.67
N LEU A 194 -3.56 -26.96 30.71
CA LEU A 194 -4.36 -26.68 31.91
C LEU A 194 -4.81 -28.00 32.54
N SER A 195 -3.88 -28.66 33.23
CA SER A 195 -4.24 -29.66 34.24
C SER A 195 -4.14 -29.00 35.62
N SER A 196 -5.29 -28.84 36.29
CA SER A 196 -5.29 -28.62 37.73
C SER A 196 -6.60 -29.16 38.32
N GLN A 197 -6.43 -30.19 39.16
CA GLN A 197 -7.26 -30.52 40.33
C GLN A 197 -8.63 -31.18 40.04
N ARG A 198 -9.07 -32.29 40.65
CA ARG A 198 -8.66 -33.18 41.75
C ARG A 198 -9.37 -34.53 41.47
N ASN A 199 -8.88 -35.70 41.88
CA ASN A 199 -9.17 -36.27 43.20
C ASN A 199 -8.29 -37.50 43.42
N GLY A 200 -7.63 -37.53 44.58
CA GLY A 200 -6.87 -38.68 45.04
C GLY A 200 -7.78 -39.76 45.63
N THR A 201 -7.34 -41.01 45.52
CA THR A 201 -7.50 -42.01 46.59
C THR A 201 -6.25 -42.90 46.64
N LYS A 202 -5.71 -43.03 47.87
CA LYS A 202 -4.60 -43.89 48.28
C LYS A 202 -4.88 -45.37 48.00
N ARG A 203 -3.82 -46.14 47.68
CA ARG A 203 -3.51 -47.50 48.18
C ARG A 203 -2.08 -47.85 47.70
N LYS A 204 -1.05 -47.74 48.56
CA LYS A 204 -0.46 -48.73 49.50
C LYS A 204 0.49 -49.73 48.78
N MET A 205 1.76 -49.62 49.19
CA MET A 205 2.94 -50.52 49.17
C MET A 205 2.89 -51.82 48.37
N ASP A 206 4.00 -52.12 47.66
CA ASP A 206 4.92 -53.18 48.10
C ASP A 206 6.30 -53.09 47.42
N ALA A 207 7.32 -53.52 48.16
CA ALA A 207 8.72 -53.54 47.82
C ALA A 207 9.13 -54.89 47.22
N ALA A 208 10.02 -54.90 46.22
CA ALA A 208 10.92 -56.02 45.99
C ALA A 208 12.16 -55.60 45.17
N SER A 209 13.31 -55.85 45.79
CA SER A 209 14.66 -56.08 45.25
C SER A 209 14.64 -56.85 43.90
N ASN A 210 15.59 -56.72 42.97
CA ASN A 210 17.01 -57.01 43.15
C ASN A 210 17.82 -56.70 41.86
N ARG A 211 19.13 -56.64 42.06
CA ARG A 211 20.23 -56.35 41.12
C ARG A 211 20.40 -57.38 40.00
N HIS A 212 20.94 -56.95 38.86
CA HIS A 212 22.04 -57.65 38.18
C HIS A 212 22.85 -56.72 37.24
N LEU A 213 24.18 -56.75 37.39
CA LEU A 213 25.17 -56.23 36.45
C LEU A 213 25.17 -57.08 35.17
N ALA A 214 25.42 -56.45 34.02
CA ALA A 214 26.37 -56.97 33.02
C ALA A 214 26.81 -55.88 32.05
N GLU A 215 28.12 -55.74 32.01
CA GLU A 215 28.99 -55.02 31.10
C GLU A 215 28.92 -55.56 29.66
N PHE A 216 29.40 -54.76 28.69
CA PHE A 216 30.06 -55.10 27.40
C PHE A 216 29.53 -54.34 26.17
N GLY A 217 30.43 -53.53 25.58
CA GLY A 217 30.65 -53.53 24.14
C GLY A 217 30.30 -52.27 23.34
N GLU A 218 31.26 -51.34 23.19
CA GLU A 218 31.36 -50.51 21.98
C GLU A 218 31.57 -51.39 20.73
N PRO A 219 31.17 -50.93 19.52
CA PRO A 219 32.24 -50.62 18.56
C PRO A 219 31.98 -49.46 17.57
N LYS A 220 33.06 -48.66 17.44
CA LYS A 220 33.74 -48.19 16.22
C LYS A 220 33.05 -47.27 15.21
N ARG A 221 33.56 -46.04 15.24
CA ARG A 221 33.65 -45.05 14.15
C ARG A 221 34.05 -45.67 12.81
N ARG A 222 33.30 -45.35 11.74
CA ARG A 222 33.76 -45.49 10.35
C ARG A 222 34.40 -44.18 9.90
N LYS A 223 35.64 -44.29 9.42
CA LYS A 223 36.34 -43.28 8.59
C LYS A 223 35.93 -43.53 7.13
N ILE A 224 35.66 -42.47 6.38
CA ILE A 224 35.85 -42.47 4.92
C ILE A 224 36.73 -41.29 4.57
N SER A 225 37.64 -41.58 3.65
CA SER A 225 38.88 -40.89 3.28
C SER A 225 38.69 -39.79 2.23
N LYS A 226 39.67 -38.88 2.27
CA LYS A 226 40.31 -38.09 1.20
C LYS A 226 39.57 -37.92 -0.13
#